data_AF-A0A4P7IIR0-F1
#
_entry.id   AF-A0A4P7IIR0-F1
#
_cell.length_a   1.000
_cell.length_b   1.000
_cell.length_c   1.000
_cell.angle_alpha   90.00
_cell.angle_beta   90.00
_cell.angle_gamma   90.00
#
_symmetry.space_group_name_H-M   'P 1'
#
loop_
_entity.id
_entity.type
_entity.pdbx_description
1 polymer ?
#
loop_
_entity_poly.entity_id
_entity_poly.type
_entity_poly.pdbx_seq_one_letter_code
_entity_poly.pdbx_strand_id
1 'polypeptide(L)'
;MRAFVDKLVSWTGLALAVVLLIAGGLLTWASVFIGGEVDKQLSDQQIVMPVQEAIAGDEALSDADRDALEEFAGSKMDTGAEAKAYADHYILAHTNASTGGETYATLGDKQREVCPERGSTEEPSEECNTVNAQRATAQTGSTLRGLLLYGYAFATMGTIAGIAAVVAFIGAAILALLALLGLRHSKRADVGVTA
;
A
#
# COMPACT_ATOMS: atom_id res chain seq x y z
N MET A 1 25.42 41.81 20.24
CA MET A 1 24.25 40.94 20.48
C MET A 1 23.69 40.34 19.18
N ARG A 2 23.47 41.14 18.10
CA ARG A 2 22.94 40.64 16.81
C ARG A 2 23.78 39.53 16.15
N ALA A 3 25.11 39.71 16.05
CA ALA A 3 26.00 38.69 15.47
C ALA A 3 26.04 37.35 16.24
N PHE A 4 25.78 37.35 17.55
CA PHE A 4 25.67 36.13 18.35
C PHE A 4 24.36 35.38 18.03
N VAL A 5 23.24 36.10 17.96
CA VAL A 5 21.94 35.55 17.56
C VAL A 5 22.00 34.98 16.13
N ASP A 6 22.61 35.70 15.19
CA ASP A 6 22.77 35.24 13.80
C ASP A 6 23.59 33.95 13.71
N LYS A 7 24.68 33.84 14.47
CA LYS A 7 25.51 32.61 14.53
C LYS A 7 24.72 31.45 15.14
N LEU A 8 24.02 31.67 16.26
CA LEU A 8 23.24 30.62 16.92
C LEU A 8 22.12 30.09 16.00
N VAL A 9 21.33 30.98 15.40
CA VAL A 9 20.25 30.61 14.48
C VAL A 9 20.79 29.86 13.27
N SER A 10 21.90 30.32 12.70
CA SER A 10 22.51 29.66 11.54
C SER A 10 23.03 28.26 11.85
N TRP A 11 23.67 28.05 13.00
CA TRP A 11 24.14 26.73 13.42
C TRP A 11 22.99 25.77 13.70
N THR A 12 21.91 26.25 14.34
CA THR A 12 20.70 25.45 14.54
C THR A 12 20.07 25.07 13.20
N GLY A 13 19.98 26.00 12.26
CA GLY A 13 19.47 25.73 10.91
C GLY A 13 20.33 24.69 10.17
N LEU A 14 21.65 24.76 10.30
CA LEU A 14 22.57 23.80 9.71
C LEU A 14 22.43 22.41 10.36
N ALA A 15 22.29 22.33 11.68
CA ALA A 15 22.05 21.08 12.38
C ALA A 15 20.73 20.42 11.93
N LEU A 16 19.65 21.20 11.84
CA LEU A 16 18.36 20.71 11.32
C LEU A 16 18.45 20.28 9.85
N ALA A 17 19.21 20.99 9.03
CA ALA A 17 19.45 20.59 7.64
C ALA A 17 20.12 19.21 7.56
N VAL A 18 21.13 18.95 8.41
CA VAL A 18 21.78 17.63 8.48
C VAL A 18 20.80 16.53 8.91
N VAL A 19 19.96 16.79 9.92
CA VAL A 19 18.92 15.84 10.34
C VAL A 19 17.96 15.52 9.19
N LEU A 20 17.50 16.54 8.47
CA LEU A 20 16.62 16.37 7.31
C LEU A 20 17.31 15.63 6.15
N LEU A 21 18.61 15.82 5.92
CA LEU A 21 19.36 15.03 4.93
C LEU A 21 19.40 13.55 5.31
N ILE A 22 19.67 13.23 6.57
CA ILE A 22 19.69 11.85 7.06
C ILE A 22 18.29 11.23 6.94
N ALA A 23 17.26 11.95 7.38
CA ALA A 23 15.87 11.52 7.26
C ALA A 23 15.47 11.28 5.80
N GLY A 24 15.80 12.20 4.89
CA GLY A 24 15.55 12.06 3.46
C GLY A 24 16.24 10.83 2.86
N GLY A 25 17.47 10.55 3.26
CA GLY A 25 18.19 9.33 2.87
C GLY A 25 17.50 8.05 3.34
N LEU A 26 17.11 7.98 4.62
CA LEU A 26 16.41 6.82 5.18
C LEU A 26 15.03 6.61 4.54
N LEU A 27 14.28 7.69 4.29
CA LEU A 27 12.98 7.64 3.62
C LEU A 27 13.10 7.21 2.16
N THR A 28 14.14 7.64 1.46
CA THR A 28 14.44 7.18 0.09
C THR A 28 14.72 5.69 0.09
N TRP A 29 15.56 5.21 1.02
CA TRP A 29 15.86 3.80 1.15
C TRP A 29 14.60 2.96 1.43
N ALA A 30 13.75 3.42 2.36
CA ALA A 30 12.47 2.77 2.63
C ALA A 30 11.56 2.72 1.40
N SER A 31 11.43 3.82 0.66
CA SER A 31 10.62 3.90 -0.56
C SER A 31 11.07 2.89 -1.62
N VAL A 32 12.37 2.85 -1.91
CA VAL A 32 12.96 1.93 -2.90
C VAL A 32 12.83 0.47 -2.46
N PHE A 33 13.13 0.18 -1.19
CA PHE A 33 13.03 -1.17 -0.64
C PHE A 33 11.60 -1.71 -0.73
N ILE A 34 10.62 -0.91 -0.26
CA ILE A 34 9.21 -1.32 -0.28
C ILE A 34 8.73 -1.50 -1.72
N GLY A 35 9.05 -0.57 -2.63
CA GLY A 35 8.67 -0.69 -4.04
C GLY A 35 9.22 -1.95 -4.68
N GLY A 36 10.49 -2.28 -4.42
CA GLY A 36 11.11 -3.51 -4.94
C GLY A 36 10.51 -4.79 -4.36
N GLU A 37 10.13 -4.81 -3.08
CA GLU A 37 9.48 -5.97 -2.47
C GLU A 37 8.06 -6.18 -2.99
N VAL A 38 7.30 -5.11 -3.20
CA VAL A 38 5.96 -5.18 -3.81
C VAL A 38 6.04 -5.75 -5.21
N ASP A 39 6.88 -5.16 -6.07
CA ASP A 39 7.10 -5.63 -7.45
C ASP A 39 7.48 -7.11 -7.48
N LYS A 40 8.45 -7.49 -6.64
CA LYS A 40 8.93 -8.86 -6.55
C LYS A 40 7.83 -9.83 -6.11
N GLN A 41 7.18 -9.56 -4.98
CA GLN A 41 6.21 -10.50 -4.38
C GLN A 41 4.98 -10.69 -5.26
N LEU A 42 4.50 -9.61 -5.90
CA LEU A 42 3.37 -9.66 -6.81
C LEU A 42 3.76 -10.34 -8.14
N SER A 43 4.91 -9.99 -8.71
CA SER A 43 5.44 -10.65 -9.92
C SER A 43 5.67 -12.15 -9.72
N ASP A 44 6.15 -12.57 -8.55
CA ASP A 44 6.39 -13.98 -8.24
C ASP A 44 5.08 -14.81 -8.25
N GLN A 45 3.90 -14.18 -8.15
CA GLN A 45 2.61 -14.87 -8.29
C GLN A 45 2.26 -15.21 -9.74
N GLN A 46 2.92 -14.59 -10.73
CA GLN A 46 2.66 -14.79 -12.16
C GLN A 46 1.19 -14.56 -12.57
N ILE A 47 0.52 -13.62 -11.91
CA ILE A 47 -0.86 -13.26 -12.22
C ILE A 47 -0.88 -12.22 -13.33
N VAL A 48 -1.68 -12.48 -14.37
CA VAL A 48 -2.01 -11.53 -15.44
C VAL A 48 -3.45 -11.11 -15.25
N MET A 49 -3.70 -9.80 -15.28
CA MET A 49 -5.02 -9.21 -15.18
C MET A 49 -5.91 -9.69 -16.34
N PRO A 50 -7.22 -9.85 -16.13
CA PRO A 50 -8.12 -10.31 -17.19
C PRO A 50 -8.07 -9.35 -18.39
N VAL A 51 -8.12 -9.91 -19.60
CA VAL A 51 -8.19 -9.10 -20.83
C VAL A 51 -9.58 -8.51 -21.02
N GLN A 52 -9.70 -7.46 -21.83
CA GLN A 52 -10.99 -6.77 -22.08
C GLN A 52 -12.12 -7.72 -22.47
N GLU A 53 -11.85 -8.69 -23.35
CA GLU A 53 -12.84 -9.69 -23.76
C GLU A 53 -13.35 -10.53 -22.57
N ALA A 54 -12.44 -10.92 -21.66
CA ALA A 54 -12.78 -11.67 -20.46
C ALA A 54 -13.56 -10.81 -19.48
N ILE A 55 -13.14 -9.55 -19.27
CA ILE A 55 -13.85 -8.58 -18.42
C ILE A 55 -15.28 -8.34 -18.95
N ALA A 56 -15.44 -8.18 -20.27
CA ALA A 56 -16.74 -7.95 -20.90
C ALA A 56 -17.65 -9.19 -20.90
N GLY A 57 -17.09 -10.39 -20.93
CA GLY A 57 -17.84 -11.65 -20.93
C GLY A 57 -18.19 -12.22 -19.55
N ASP A 58 -17.63 -11.67 -18.47
CA ASP A 58 -17.72 -12.27 -17.14
C ASP A 58 -19.00 -11.86 -16.40
N GLU A 59 -19.93 -12.79 -16.21
CA GLU A 59 -21.22 -12.55 -15.55
C GLU A 59 -21.09 -12.27 -14.04
N ALA A 60 -19.96 -12.59 -13.40
CA ALA A 60 -19.74 -12.28 -11.99
C ALA A 60 -19.47 -10.78 -11.77
N LEU A 61 -18.98 -10.07 -12.79
CA LEU A 61 -18.58 -8.67 -12.69
C LEU A 61 -19.75 -7.71 -12.92
N SER A 62 -19.93 -6.79 -11.98
CA SER A 62 -20.80 -5.62 -12.18
C SER A 62 -20.17 -4.62 -13.16
N ASP A 63 -20.95 -3.68 -13.69
CA ASP A 63 -20.42 -2.61 -14.55
C ASP A 63 -19.28 -1.84 -13.86
N ALA A 64 -19.43 -1.55 -12.56
CA ALA A 64 -18.39 -0.87 -11.79
C ALA A 64 -17.12 -1.70 -11.61
N ASP A 65 -17.24 -3.03 -11.50
CA ASP A 65 -16.08 -3.92 -11.42
C ASP A 65 -15.33 -3.98 -12.75
N ARG A 66 -16.07 -3.97 -13.87
CA ARG A 66 -15.49 -3.95 -15.22
C ARG A 66 -14.71 -2.66 -15.42
N ASP A 67 -15.34 -1.50 -15.17
CA ASP A 67 -14.71 -0.18 -15.29
C ASP A 67 -13.41 -0.09 -14.49
N ALA A 68 -13.39 -0.65 -13.28
CA ALA A 68 -12.21 -0.63 -12.41
C ALA A 68 -11.08 -1.57 -12.87
N LEU A 69 -11.38 -2.60 -13.66
CA LEU A 69 -10.41 -3.55 -14.21
C LEU A 69 -9.89 -3.15 -15.59
N GLU A 70 -10.63 -2.36 -16.35
CA GLU A 70 -10.29 -1.97 -17.73
C GLU A 70 -8.92 -1.30 -17.87
N GLU A 71 -8.55 -0.42 -16.93
CA GLU A 71 -7.24 0.27 -16.94
C GLU A 71 -6.07 -0.71 -16.89
N PHE A 72 -6.26 -1.87 -16.26
CA PHE A 72 -5.23 -2.87 -16.03
C PHE A 72 -5.35 -4.08 -16.96
N ALA A 73 -6.25 -4.03 -17.95
CA ALA A 73 -6.59 -5.22 -18.73
C ALA A 73 -5.35 -5.82 -19.44
N GLY A 74 -5.08 -7.10 -19.16
CA GLY A 74 -3.92 -7.83 -19.70
C GLY A 74 -2.55 -7.42 -19.16
N SER A 75 -2.46 -6.49 -18.20
CA SER A 75 -1.19 -6.19 -17.53
C SER A 75 -0.79 -7.33 -16.58
N LYS A 76 0.49 -7.36 -16.20
CA LYS A 76 0.91 -8.20 -15.08
C LYS A 76 0.45 -7.52 -13.79
N MET A 77 0.00 -8.31 -12.82
CA MET A 77 -0.29 -7.77 -11.50
C MET A 77 1.03 -7.64 -10.73
N ASP A 78 1.78 -6.56 -10.97
CA ASP A 78 3.09 -6.29 -10.34
C ASP A 78 3.13 -4.97 -9.55
N THR A 79 2.07 -4.17 -9.60
CA THR A 79 1.92 -2.96 -8.78
C THR A 79 0.83 -3.12 -7.71
N GLY A 80 0.91 -2.26 -6.69
CA GLY A 80 -0.14 -2.18 -5.66
C GLY A 80 -1.52 -1.79 -6.20
N ALA A 81 -1.59 -0.97 -7.26
CA ALA A 81 -2.86 -0.54 -7.85
C ALA A 81 -3.57 -1.73 -8.53
N GLU A 82 -2.85 -2.53 -9.29
CA GLU A 82 -3.36 -3.75 -9.92
C GLU A 82 -3.77 -4.78 -8.87
N ALA A 83 -2.95 -4.97 -7.82
CA ALA A 83 -3.28 -5.86 -6.71
C ALA A 83 -4.60 -5.46 -6.03
N LYS A 84 -4.81 -4.16 -5.81
CA LYS A 84 -6.07 -3.65 -5.26
C LYS A 84 -7.23 -3.89 -6.23
N ALA A 85 -7.07 -3.57 -7.50
CA ALA A 85 -8.13 -3.74 -8.50
C ALA A 85 -8.54 -5.21 -8.62
N TYR A 86 -7.57 -6.12 -8.72
CA TYR A 86 -7.81 -7.55 -8.78
C TYR A 86 -8.49 -8.08 -7.50
N ALA A 87 -8.06 -7.62 -6.31
CA ALA A 87 -8.67 -8.02 -5.06
C ALA A 87 -10.11 -7.54 -4.92
N ASP A 88 -10.37 -6.27 -5.18
CA ASP A 88 -11.67 -5.64 -4.90
C ASP A 88 -12.72 -5.92 -5.98
N HIS A 89 -12.30 -6.05 -7.23
CA HIS A 89 -13.24 -6.13 -8.37
C HIS A 89 -13.26 -7.49 -9.04
N TYR A 90 -12.16 -8.26 -9.00
CA TYR A 90 -12.14 -9.60 -9.58
C TYR A 90 -12.41 -10.69 -8.54
N ILE A 91 -11.55 -10.84 -7.53
CA ILE A 91 -11.67 -11.92 -6.54
C ILE A 91 -12.95 -11.78 -5.72
N LEU A 92 -13.31 -10.55 -5.31
CA LEU A 92 -14.51 -10.32 -4.52
C LEU A 92 -15.78 -10.71 -5.29
N ALA A 93 -15.89 -10.25 -6.54
CA ALA A 93 -17.04 -10.54 -7.40
C ALA A 93 -17.24 -12.05 -7.57
N HIS A 94 -16.18 -12.79 -7.90
CA HIS A 94 -16.22 -14.25 -8.05
C HIS A 94 -16.51 -14.98 -6.73
N THR A 95 -15.94 -14.51 -5.62
CA THR A 95 -16.20 -15.08 -4.30
C THR A 95 -17.69 -14.89 -3.96
N ASN A 96 -18.23 -13.69 -4.16
CA ASN A 96 -19.63 -13.38 -3.88
C ASN A 96 -20.58 -14.17 -4.79
N ALA A 97 -20.27 -14.31 -6.08
CA ALA A 97 -21.05 -15.14 -6.99
C ALA A 97 -21.10 -16.61 -6.53
N SER A 98 -19.98 -17.12 -5.98
CA SER A 98 -19.88 -18.50 -5.50
C SER A 98 -20.55 -18.73 -4.14
N THR A 99 -20.54 -17.72 -3.26
CA THR A 99 -21.04 -17.83 -1.88
C THR A 99 -22.44 -17.22 -1.69
N GLY A 100 -23.01 -16.59 -2.72
CA GLY A 100 -24.21 -15.77 -2.59
C GLY A 100 -23.97 -14.49 -1.77
N GLY A 101 -22.73 -13.98 -1.73
CA GLY A 101 -22.32 -12.83 -0.93
C GLY A 101 -22.11 -13.13 0.56
N GLU A 102 -22.24 -14.39 0.96
CA GLU A 102 -22.02 -14.80 2.35
C GLU A 102 -20.52 -14.79 2.71
N THR A 103 -20.24 -14.45 3.96
CA THR A 103 -18.88 -14.41 4.50
C THR A 103 -18.46 -15.77 5.07
N TYR A 104 -17.16 -15.94 5.31
CA TYR A 104 -16.67 -17.09 6.05
C TYR A 104 -17.34 -17.23 7.43
N ALA A 105 -17.66 -16.14 8.12
CA ALA A 105 -18.29 -16.21 9.43
C ALA A 105 -19.76 -16.69 9.33
N THR A 106 -20.55 -16.05 8.47
CA THR A 106 -21.98 -16.33 8.32
C THR A 106 -22.24 -17.72 7.75
N LEU A 107 -21.43 -18.17 6.78
CA LEU A 107 -21.50 -19.56 6.33
C LEU A 107 -21.18 -20.56 7.45
N GLY A 108 -20.45 -20.15 8.48
CA GLY A 108 -20.10 -21.01 9.62
C GLY A 108 -21.25 -21.20 10.58
N ASP A 109 -22.14 -20.22 10.65
CA ASP A 109 -23.39 -20.36 11.37
C ASP A 109 -24.28 -21.36 10.63
N LYS A 110 -24.45 -21.18 9.31
CA LYS A 110 -25.16 -22.15 8.45
C LYS A 110 -24.58 -23.56 8.53
N GLN A 111 -23.26 -23.70 8.52
CA GLN A 111 -22.60 -25.00 8.65
C GLN A 111 -23.03 -25.73 9.91
N ARG A 112 -23.14 -25.03 11.04
CA ARG A 112 -23.56 -25.63 12.32
C ARG A 112 -25.04 -26.01 12.34
N GLU A 113 -25.86 -25.40 11.48
CA GLU A 113 -27.28 -25.72 11.34
C GLU A 113 -27.52 -26.97 10.48
N VAL A 114 -26.72 -27.15 9.42
CA VAL A 114 -27.00 -28.16 8.37
C VAL A 114 -26.05 -29.36 8.38
N CYS A 115 -24.89 -29.26 9.04
CA CYS A 115 -23.90 -30.32 9.09
C CYS A 115 -23.99 -31.15 10.38
N PRO A 116 -23.70 -32.47 10.31
CA PRO A 116 -23.54 -33.30 11.50
C PRO A 116 -22.45 -32.75 12.44
N GLU A 117 -22.62 -32.97 13.75
CA GLU A 117 -21.61 -32.62 14.73
C GLU A 117 -20.28 -33.33 14.47
N ARG A 118 -19.18 -32.68 14.87
CA ARG A 118 -17.84 -33.26 14.70
C ARG A 118 -17.72 -34.59 15.46
N GLY A 119 -17.50 -35.68 14.73
CA GLY A 119 -17.41 -37.04 15.27
C GLY A 119 -18.71 -37.84 15.15
N SER A 120 -19.77 -37.27 14.56
CA SER A 120 -20.94 -38.01 14.13
C SER A 120 -20.58 -39.06 13.07
N THR A 121 -21.29 -40.17 13.07
CA THR A 121 -21.24 -41.20 12.01
C THR A 121 -22.25 -40.94 10.90
N GLU A 122 -23.02 -39.86 10.99
CA GLU A 122 -23.97 -39.46 9.96
C GLU A 122 -23.25 -38.90 8.74
N GLU A 123 -23.68 -39.34 7.56
CA GLU A 123 -23.18 -38.82 6.30
C GLU A 123 -23.63 -37.36 6.11
N PRO A 124 -22.74 -36.45 5.65
CA PRO A 124 -23.11 -35.07 5.37
C PRO A 124 -24.22 -34.96 4.32
N SER A 125 -25.20 -34.09 4.57
CA SER A 125 -26.21 -33.74 3.58
C SER A 125 -25.59 -33.01 2.37
N GLU A 126 -26.29 -32.99 1.24
CA GLU A 126 -25.89 -32.20 0.07
C GLU A 126 -25.76 -30.70 0.40
N GLU A 127 -26.64 -30.20 1.26
CA GLU A 127 -26.60 -28.83 1.77
C GLU A 127 -25.34 -28.58 2.62
N CYS A 128 -24.99 -29.51 3.51
CA CYS A 128 -23.75 -29.45 4.27
C CYS A 128 -22.52 -29.43 3.35
N ASN A 129 -22.49 -30.28 2.33
CA ASN A 129 -21.40 -30.32 1.34
C ASN A 129 -21.28 -28.98 0.58
N THR A 130 -22.42 -28.40 0.20
CA THR A 130 -22.48 -27.09 -0.47
C THR A 130 -21.95 -25.98 0.43
N VAL A 131 -22.43 -25.90 1.68
CA VAL A 131 -21.96 -24.89 2.65
C VAL A 131 -20.46 -25.06 2.93
N ASN A 132 -19.96 -26.29 3.04
CA ASN A 132 -18.53 -26.54 3.22
C ASN A 132 -17.69 -26.02 2.04
N ALA A 133 -18.14 -26.26 0.80
CA ALA A 133 -17.47 -25.77 -0.40
C ALA A 133 -17.48 -24.23 -0.49
N GLN A 134 -18.62 -23.60 -0.16
CA GLN A 134 -18.73 -22.15 -0.09
C GLN A 134 -17.82 -21.57 0.99
N ARG A 135 -17.71 -22.21 2.15
CA ARG A 135 -16.82 -21.77 3.24
C ARG A 135 -15.37 -21.81 2.84
N ALA A 136 -14.95 -22.89 2.17
CA ALA A 136 -13.60 -23.00 1.64
C ALA A 136 -13.32 -21.88 0.62
N THR A 137 -14.28 -21.60 -0.26
CA THR A 137 -14.18 -20.51 -1.25
C THR A 137 -14.09 -19.14 -0.56
N ALA A 138 -14.96 -18.85 0.41
CA ALA A 138 -14.95 -17.60 1.16
C ALA A 138 -13.64 -17.41 1.94
N GLN A 139 -13.11 -18.49 2.54
CA GLN A 139 -11.84 -18.47 3.26
C GLN A 139 -10.67 -18.15 2.32
N THR A 140 -10.56 -18.86 1.20
CA THR A 140 -9.49 -18.65 0.23
C THR A 140 -9.59 -17.26 -0.40
N GLY A 141 -10.79 -16.86 -0.84
CA GLY A 141 -11.03 -15.55 -1.43
C GLY A 141 -10.70 -14.41 -0.47
N SER A 142 -11.18 -14.46 0.77
CA SER A 142 -10.87 -13.44 1.78
C SER A 142 -9.39 -13.38 2.13
N THR A 143 -8.71 -14.52 2.18
CA THR A 143 -7.25 -14.58 2.46
C THR A 143 -6.45 -13.97 1.31
N LEU A 144 -6.71 -14.39 0.07
CA LEU A 144 -6.04 -13.84 -1.11
C LEU A 144 -6.26 -12.34 -1.22
N ARG A 145 -7.49 -11.87 -1.07
CA ARG A 145 -7.81 -10.44 -1.05
C ARG A 145 -7.06 -9.70 0.04
N GLY A 146 -7.04 -10.24 1.26
CA GLY A 146 -6.31 -9.64 2.37
C GLY A 146 -4.82 -9.45 2.06
N LEU A 147 -4.17 -10.48 1.51
CA LEU A 147 -2.75 -10.43 1.14
C LEU A 147 -2.47 -9.40 0.04
N LEU A 148 -3.31 -9.34 -1.00
CA LEU A 148 -3.17 -8.35 -2.07
C LEU A 148 -3.41 -6.92 -1.58
N LEU A 149 -4.40 -6.72 -0.70
CA LEU A 149 -4.67 -5.42 -0.09
C LEU A 149 -3.56 -4.98 0.86
N TYR A 150 -2.87 -5.92 1.53
CA TYR A 150 -1.64 -5.61 2.24
C TYR A 150 -0.53 -5.17 1.27
N GLY A 151 -0.38 -5.84 0.12
CA GLY A 151 0.52 -5.41 -0.96
C GLY A 151 0.26 -3.97 -1.42
N TYR A 152 -1.01 -3.62 -1.66
CA TYR A 152 -1.43 -2.25 -1.97
C TYR A 152 -1.09 -1.25 -0.85
N ALA A 153 -1.36 -1.62 0.41
CA ALA A 153 -1.05 -0.77 1.55
C ALA A 153 0.47 -0.50 1.65
N PHE A 154 1.31 -1.51 1.47
CA PHE A 154 2.76 -1.34 1.43
C PHE A 154 3.20 -0.47 0.26
N ALA A 155 2.69 -0.70 -0.96
CA ALA A 155 2.97 0.15 -2.11
C ALA A 155 2.66 1.63 -1.81
N THR A 156 1.52 1.88 -1.16
CA THR A 156 1.11 3.23 -0.72
C THR A 156 2.11 3.81 0.29
N MET A 157 2.55 3.03 1.28
CA MET A 157 3.57 3.47 2.24
C MET A 157 4.90 3.81 1.54
N GLY A 158 5.32 3.00 0.56
CA GLY A 158 6.51 3.26 -0.26
C GLY A 158 6.43 4.58 -1.01
N THR A 159 5.27 4.88 -1.62
CA THR A 159 5.01 6.16 -2.30
C THR A 159 5.08 7.35 -1.32
N ILE A 160 4.43 7.22 -0.15
CA ILE A 160 4.46 8.26 0.89
C ILE A 160 5.88 8.50 1.38
N ALA A 161 6.66 7.44 1.61
CA ALA A 161 8.07 7.55 2.00
C ALA A 161 8.89 8.29 0.94
N GLY A 162 8.65 8.02 -0.34
CA GLY A 162 9.31 8.72 -1.46
C GLY A 162 8.98 10.21 -1.48
N ILE A 163 7.70 10.58 -1.33
CA ILE A 163 7.27 11.98 -1.25
C ILE A 163 7.91 12.67 -0.02
N ALA A 164 7.88 12.02 1.15
CA ALA A 164 8.47 12.55 2.37
C ALA A 164 9.98 12.74 2.23
N ALA A 165 10.68 11.86 1.52
CA ALA A 165 12.10 12.00 1.23
C ALA A 165 12.38 13.26 0.42
N VAL A 166 11.61 13.51 -0.66
CA VAL A 166 11.75 14.72 -1.48
C VAL A 166 11.53 15.98 -0.65
N VAL A 167 10.48 16.01 0.17
CA VAL A 167 10.20 17.14 1.07
C VAL A 167 11.35 17.37 2.06
N ALA A 168 11.90 16.31 2.63
CA ALA A 168 13.04 16.39 3.55
C ALA A 168 14.29 16.97 2.86
N PHE A 169 14.60 16.54 1.63
CA PHE A 169 15.73 17.08 0.88
C PHE A 169 15.55 18.55 0.50
N ILE A 170 14.35 18.96 0.08
CA ILE A 170 14.04 20.36 -0.20
C ILE A 170 14.19 21.20 1.08
N GLY A 171 13.64 20.74 2.20
CA GLY A 171 13.76 21.41 3.49
C GLY A 171 15.23 21.54 3.94
N ALA A 172 16.02 20.49 3.78
CA ALA A 172 17.45 20.51 4.06
C ALA A 172 18.20 21.53 3.19
N ALA A 173 17.92 21.56 1.89
CA ALA A 173 18.56 22.49 0.96
C ALA A 173 18.25 23.95 1.32
N ILE A 174 16.98 24.26 1.63
CA ILE A 174 16.54 25.60 2.03
C ILE A 174 17.24 26.00 3.35
N LEU A 175 17.21 25.15 4.38
CA LEU A 175 17.83 25.45 5.66
C LEU A 175 19.35 25.62 5.55
N ALA A 176 20.02 24.79 4.75
CA ALA A 176 21.44 24.93 4.49
C ALA A 176 21.75 26.27 3.80
N LEU A 177 20.95 26.67 2.81
CA LEU A 177 21.08 27.97 2.14
C LEU A 177 20.92 29.14 3.12
N LEU A 178 19.87 29.12 3.93
CA LEU A 178 19.60 30.15 4.93
C LEU A 178 20.69 30.22 6.00
N ALA A 179 21.16 29.08 6.49
CA ALA A 179 22.25 29.00 7.45
C ALA A 179 23.56 29.58 6.87
N LEU A 180 23.90 29.24 5.62
CA LEU A 180 25.10 29.78 4.96
C LEU A 180 25.00 31.29 4.73
N LEU A 181 23.82 31.79 4.36
CA LEU A 181 23.56 33.23 4.21
C LEU A 181 23.64 33.96 5.57
N GLY A 182 23.08 33.38 6.63
CA GLY A 182 23.15 33.92 7.99
C GLY A 182 24.59 33.99 8.52
N LEU A 183 25.38 32.92 8.32
CA LEU A 183 26.81 32.92 8.65
C LEU A 183 27.58 33.98 7.85
N ARG A 184 27.30 34.15 6.56
CA ARG A 184 27.89 35.20 5.72
C ARG A 184 27.51 36.61 6.20
N HIS A 185 26.25 36.83 6.58
CA HIS A 185 25.79 38.11 7.11
C HIS A 185 26.48 38.45 8.43
N SER A 186 26.56 37.49 9.36
CA SER A 186 27.22 37.67 10.66
C SER A 186 28.70 38.08 10.52
N LYS A 187 29.42 37.49 9.55
CA LYS A 187 30.82 37.85 9.25
C LYS A 187 30.97 39.29 8.75
N ARG A 188 30.04 39.77 7.91
CA ARG A 188 30.07 41.16 7.41
C ARG A 188 29.68 42.17 8.48
N ALA A 189 28.73 41.82 9.35
CA ALA A 189 28.31 42.66 10.46
C ALA A 189 29.41 42.81 11.53
N ASP A 190 30.21 41.76 11.79
CA ASP A 190 31.37 41.85 12.68
C ASP A 190 32.46 42.81 12.13
N VAL A 191 32.73 42.78 10.82
CA VAL A 191 33.78 43.64 10.18
C VAL A 191 33.39 45.12 10.15
N GLY A 192 32.11 45.45 10.00
CA GLY A 192 31.63 46.85 9.97
C GLY A 192 31.54 47.54 11.33
N VAL A 193 31.70 46.80 12.43
CA VAL A 193 31.75 47.35 13.81
C VAL A 193 33.19 47.66 14.24
N THR A 194 34.18 47.07 13.57
CA THR A 194 35.61 47.23 13.88
C THR A 194 36.33 48.29 13.02
N ALA A 195 35.63 48.94 12.10
CA ALA A 195 36.11 50.04 11.27
C ALA A 195 35.49 51.37 11.74
#